data_AF-A0A2V1CY37-F1
#
_entry.id   AF-A0A2V1CY37-F1
#
_cell.length_a   1.000
_cell.length_b   1.000
_cell.length_c   1.000
_cell.angle_alpha   90.00
_cell.angle_beta   90.00
_cell.angle_gamma   90.00
#
_symmetry.space_group_name_H-M   'P 1'
#
loop_
_entity.id
_entity.type
_entity.pdbx_description
1 polymer ?
#
loop_
_entity_poly.entity_id
_entity_poly.type
_entity_poly.pdbx_seq_one_letter_code
_entity_poly.pdbx_strand_id
1 'polypeptide(L)'
;RKWTPTSVSELYIYLGIVIYMGINPQASIKSYWIQSYELAPTHWISKYMGQTRFEQLDRFVYLTTPYQDFASTFGRIWEVSEYIRACCSRYWTLGRHLCVDESIVRFTGRSNEIVTIKTKPTPTGYKIW
;
A
#
# COMPACT_ATOMS: atom_id res chain seq x y z
N ARG A 1 12.44 -18.67 -9.32
CA ARG A 1 11.17 -19.17 -8.73
C ARG A 1 10.08 -19.07 -9.79
N LYS A 2 9.27 -20.12 -9.99
CA LYS A 2 8.22 -20.14 -11.03
C LYS A 2 7.11 -19.14 -10.67
N TRP A 3 6.61 -18.38 -11.65
CA TRP A 3 5.45 -17.51 -11.50
C TRP A 3 4.18 -18.30 -11.77
N THR A 4 3.14 -18.03 -10.99
CA THR A 4 1.77 -18.51 -11.22
C THR A 4 0.82 -17.31 -11.26
N PRO A 5 -0.18 -17.30 -12.16
CA PRO A 5 -1.23 -16.28 -12.15
C PRO A 5 -1.87 -16.13 -10.77
N THR A 6 -2.28 -14.90 -10.45
CA THR A 6 -3.00 -14.59 -9.20
C THR A 6 -4.51 -14.82 -9.35
N SER A 7 -5.23 -14.82 -8.24
CA SER A 7 -6.69 -14.87 -8.20
C SER A 7 -7.25 -13.75 -7.32
N VAL A 8 -8.54 -13.44 -7.47
CA VAL A 8 -9.22 -12.45 -6.62
C VAL A 8 -9.10 -12.81 -5.14
N SER A 9 -9.32 -14.07 -4.77
CA SER A 9 -9.17 -14.55 -3.39
C SER A 9 -7.75 -14.37 -2.86
N GLU A 10 -6.74 -14.62 -3.70
CA GLU A 10 -5.33 -14.43 -3.33
C GLU A 10 -4.99 -12.94 -3.13
N LEU A 11 -5.56 -12.04 -3.94
CA LEU A 11 -5.40 -10.60 -3.76
C LEU A 11 -6.05 -10.11 -2.45
N TYR A 12 -7.19 -10.65 -2.04
CA TYR A 12 -7.77 -10.35 -0.73
C TYR A 12 -6.86 -10.77 0.42
N ILE A 13 -6.23 -11.95 0.33
CA ILE A 13 -5.25 -12.39 1.34
C ILE A 13 -4.05 -11.45 1.37
N TYR A 14 -3.50 -11.10 0.20
CA TYR A 14 -2.40 -10.14 0.09
C TYR A 14 -2.74 -8.80 0.75
N LEU A 15 -3.89 -8.20 0.40
CA LEU A 15 -4.34 -6.93 0.98
C LEU A 15 -4.55 -7.04 2.50
N GLY A 16 -5.13 -8.15 2.97
CA GLY A 16 -5.27 -8.42 4.41
C GLY A 16 -3.93 -8.47 5.14
N ILE A 17 -2.90 -9.07 4.52
CA ILE A 17 -1.53 -9.08 5.06
C ILE A 17 -0.95 -7.66 5.09
N VAL A 18 -1.10 -6.87 4.02
CA VAL A 18 -0.61 -5.48 3.97
C VAL A 18 -1.25 -4.63 5.07
N ILE A 19 -2.57 -4.75 5.27
CA ILE A 19 -3.29 -4.06 6.36
C ILE A 19 -2.74 -4.49 7.72
N TYR A 20 -2.55 -5.80 7.94
CA TYR A 20 -2.00 -6.32 9.18
C TYR A 20 -0.59 -5.77 9.46
N MET A 21 0.28 -5.70 8.46
CA MET A 21 1.63 -5.12 8.61
C MET A 21 1.60 -3.64 9.00
N GLY A 22 0.60 -2.90 8.54
CA GLY A 22 0.38 -1.51 8.95
C GLY A 22 -0.03 -1.37 10.41
N ILE A 23 -0.82 -2.31 10.93
CA ILE A 23 -1.30 -2.32 12.33
C ILE A 23 -0.24 -2.88 13.29
N ASN A 24 0.52 -3.89 12.86
CA ASN A 24 1.54 -4.55 13.66
C ASN A 24 2.92 -4.45 12.99
N PRO A 25 3.59 -3.28 13.02
CA PRO A 25 4.89 -3.11 12.41
C PRO A 25 5.93 -4.07 13.00
N GLN A 26 6.76 -4.64 12.13
CA GLN A 26 7.90 -5.50 12.50
C GLN A 26 9.20 -4.92 11.93
N ALA A 27 10.33 -5.35 12.49
CA ALA A 27 11.64 -4.88 12.06
C ALA A 27 11.96 -5.19 10.58
N SER A 28 11.36 -6.22 10.01
CA SER A 28 11.53 -6.57 8.60
C SER A 28 10.33 -7.33 8.04
N ILE A 29 10.18 -7.35 6.72
CA ILE A 29 9.17 -8.18 6.03
C ILE A 29 9.35 -9.66 6.39
N LYS A 30 10.59 -10.14 6.51
CA LYS A 30 10.88 -11.54 6.84
C LYS A 30 10.37 -11.93 8.22
N SER A 31 10.38 -10.99 9.16
CA SER A 31 9.96 -11.21 10.56
C SER A 31 8.53 -11.71 10.67
N TYR A 32 7.64 -11.34 9.74
CA TYR A 32 6.26 -11.82 9.73
C TYR A 32 6.10 -13.31 9.37
N TRP A 33 7.16 -13.98 8.92
CA TRP A 33 7.16 -15.42 8.60
C TRP A 33 8.08 -16.25 9.52
N ILE A 34 8.68 -15.64 10.54
CA ILE A 34 9.50 -16.35 11.53
C ILE A 34 8.58 -17.05 12.56
N GLN A 35 8.93 -18.29 12.89
CA GLN A 35 8.18 -19.16 13.83
C GLN A 35 8.96 -19.38 15.14
N SER A 36 9.52 -18.33 15.74
CA SER A 36 10.12 -18.42 17.08
C SER A 36 9.14 -17.87 18.12
N TYR A 37 8.99 -18.59 19.24
CA TYR A 37 8.00 -18.29 20.30
C TYR A 37 8.08 -16.87 20.87
N GLU A 38 9.24 -16.23 20.83
CA GLU A 38 9.47 -14.89 21.41
C GLU A 38 9.23 -13.72 20.43
N LEU A 39 9.23 -13.99 19.11
CA LEU A 39 9.14 -12.96 18.07
C LEU A 39 8.02 -13.24 17.05
N ALA A 40 7.16 -14.21 17.34
CA ALA A 40 6.10 -14.59 16.42
C ALA A 40 5.06 -13.45 16.29
N PRO A 41 4.63 -13.12 15.06
CA PRO A 41 3.54 -12.18 14.86
C PRO A 41 2.26 -12.71 15.53
N THR A 42 1.47 -11.82 16.13
CA THR A 42 0.19 -12.14 16.79
C THR A 42 -0.72 -12.98 15.89
N HIS A 43 -0.71 -12.71 14.58
CA HIS A 43 -1.42 -13.50 13.59
C HIS A 43 -0.48 -14.31 12.71
N TRP A 44 -0.83 -15.58 12.54
CA TRP A 44 -0.04 -16.52 11.76
C TRP A 44 -0.30 -16.38 10.25
N ILE A 45 0.18 -15.29 9.65
CA ILE A 45 -0.09 -14.96 8.25
C ILE A 45 0.47 -16.00 7.26
N SER A 46 1.50 -16.76 7.67
CA SER A 46 2.11 -17.80 6.85
C SER A 46 1.18 -18.99 6.57
N LYS A 47 0.11 -19.14 7.36
CA LYS A 47 -0.99 -20.07 7.07
C LYS A 47 -1.74 -19.71 5.79
N TYR A 48 -1.81 -18.42 5.45
CA TYR A 48 -2.62 -17.91 4.33
C TYR A 48 -1.79 -17.64 3.08
N MET A 49 -0.56 -17.17 3.23
CA MET A 49 0.35 -16.91 2.11
C MET A 49 1.79 -17.11 2.54
N GLY A 50 2.56 -17.91 1.78
CA GLY A 50 3.99 -18.06 2.03
C GLY A 50 4.78 -16.79 1.69
N GLN A 51 5.86 -16.52 2.43
CA GLN A 51 6.70 -15.32 2.25
C GLN A 51 7.11 -15.09 0.80
N THR A 52 7.53 -16.17 0.14
CA THR A 52 7.95 -16.16 -1.26
C THR A 52 6.85 -15.65 -2.18
N ARG A 53 5.60 -16.07 -1.95
CA ARG A 53 4.46 -15.67 -2.77
C ARG A 53 4.06 -14.23 -2.48
N PHE A 54 4.10 -13.82 -1.21
CA PHE A 54 3.89 -12.42 -0.82
C PHE A 54 4.88 -11.50 -1.53
N GLU A 55 6.19 -11.78 -1.43
CA GLU A 55 7.25 -11.00 -2.09
C GLU A 55 7.08 -10.95 -3.62
N GLN A 56 6.59 -12.03 -4.23
CA GLN A 56 6.27 -12.07 -5.66
C GLN A 56 5.12 -11.13 -6.00
N LEU A 57 4.02 -11.17 -5.25
CA LEU A 57 2.88 -10.30 -5.48
C LEU A 57 3.27 -8.83 -5.23
N ASP A 58 3.85 -8.52 -4.07
CA ASP A 58 4.28 -7.18 -3.67
C ASP A 58 5.18 -6.51 -4.73
N ARG A 59 6.10 -7.27 -5.32
CA ARG A 59 7.00 -6.78 -6.37
C ARG A 59 6.30 -6.47 -7.70
N PHE A 60 5.22 -7.19 -8.02
CA PHE A 60 4.62 -7.17 -9.36
C PHE A 60 3.15 -6.69 -9.36
N VAL A 61 2.63 -6.17 -8.24
CA VAL A 61 1.33 -5.50 -8.23
C VAL A 61 1.37 -4.32 -9.18
N TYR A 62 0.46 -4.35 -10.16
CA TYR A 62 0.31 -3.30 -11.14
C TYR A 62 -1.18 -3.02 -11.31
N LEU A 63 -1.57 -1.75 -11.20
CA LEU A 63 -2.97 -1.32 -11.10
C LEU A 63 -3.54 -0.79 -12.43
N THR A 64 -2.76 -0.86 -13.50
CA THR A 64 -3.19 -0.48 -14.85
C THR A 64 -2.89 -1.58 -15.84
N THR A 65 -3.29 -1.40 -17.09
CA THR A 65 -2.82 -2.29 -18.16
C THR A 65 -1.35 -1.99 -18.50
N PRO A 66 -0.57 -3.02 -18.87
CA PRO A 66 0.81 -2.83 -19.34
C PRO A 66 0.88 -1.93 -20.58
N TYR A 67 2.04 -1.30 -20.79
CA TYR A 67 2.35 -0.50 -21.99
C TYR A 67 1.49 0.76 -22.18
N GLN A 68 0.94 1.31 -21.10
CA GLN A 68 0.31 2.62 -21.11
C GLN A 68 1.33 3.72 -20.80
N ASP A 69 1.25 4.82 -21.55
CA ASP A 69 2.00 6.04 -21.28
C ASP A 69 1.20 6.94 -20.35
N PHE A 70 1.87 7.42 -19.30
CA PHE A 70 1.30 8.35 -18.34
C PHE A 70 2.18 9.58 -18.25
N ALA A 71 1.57 10.76 -18.33
CA ALA A 71 2.26 12.04 -18.14
C ALA A 71 2.84 12.19 -16.71
N SER A 72 2.28 11.47 -15.74
CA SER A 72 2.73 11.46 -14.34
C SER A 72 2.56 10.08 -13.71
N THR A 73 3.36 9.80 -12.67
CA THR A 73 3.21 8.63 -11.80
C THR A 73 1.79 8.46 -11.28
N PHE A 74 1.04 9.55 -11.04
CA PHE A 74 -0.34 9.48 -10.56
C PHE A 74 -1.31 8.85 -11.57
N GLY A 75 -1.02 8.94 -12.87
CA GLY A 75 -1.83 8.29 -13.91
C GLY A 75 -1.92 6.77 -13.71
N ARG A 76 -0.85 6.16 -13.16
CA ARG A 76 -0.77 4.71 -12.88
C ARG A 76 -1.70 4.23 -11.77
N ILE A 77 -2.29 5.14 -10.99
CA ILE A 77 -3.17 4.81 -9.88
C ILE A 77 -4.51 5.54 -9.97
N TRP A 78 -4.75 6.27 -11.06
CA TRP A 78 -5.87 7.18 -11.20
C TRP A 78 -7.22 6.48 -11.03
N GLU A 79 -7.43 5.38 -11.76
CA GLU A 79 -8.70 4.62 -11.70
C GLU A 79 -9.01 4.10 -10.29
N VAL A 80 -8.00 3.59 -9.60
CA VAL A 80 -8.15 3.11 -8.21
C VAL A 80 -8.41 4.27 -7.25
N SER A 81 -7.73 5.41 -7.43
CA SER A 81 -7.95 6.62 -6.64
C SER A 81 -9.40 7.11 -6.79
N GLU A 82 -9.90 7.19 -8.03
CA GLU A 82 -11.28 7.62 -8.30
C GLU A 82 -12.30 6.65 -7.71
N TYR A 83 -12.06 5.34 -7.80
CA TYR A 83 -12.90 4.34 -7.17
C TYR A 83 -12.96 4.49 -5.65
N ILE A 84 -11.83 4.74 -4.99
CA ILE A 84 -11.76 4.98 -3.54
C ILE A 84 -12.54 6.25 -3.18
N ARG A 85 -12.34 7.35 -3.92
CA ARG A 85 -13.06 8.62 -3.70
C ARG A 85 -14.57 8.45 -3.83
N ALA A 86 -15.01 7.73 -4.86
CA ALA A 86 -16.43 7.40 -5.06
C ALA A 86 -17.00 6.57 -3.90
N CYS A 87 -16.25 5.56 -3.42
CA CYS A 87 -16.65 4.78 -2.25
C CYS A 87 -16.76 5.65 -0.99
N CYS A 88 -15.75 6.47 -0.69
CA CYS A 88 -15.78 7.37 0.46
C CYS A 88 -16.99 8.31 0.41
N SER A 89 -17.26 8.89 -0.76
CA SER A 89 -18.39 9.82 -0.94
C SER A 89 -19.75 9.14 -0.82
N ARG A 90 -19.84 7.87 -1.23
CA ARG A 90 -21.06 7.07 -1.13
C ARG A 90 -21.40 6.67 0.30
N TYR A 91 -20.39 6.27 1.08
CA TYR A 91 -20.61 5.68 2.41
C TYR A 91 -20.47 6.68 3.56
N TRP A 92 -19.85 7.83 3.33
CA TRP A 92 -19.64 8.86 4.34
C TRP A 92 -20.46 10.11 4.01
N THR A 93 -21.29 10.55 4.96
CA THR A 93 -22.00 11.84 4.85
C THR A 93 -21.23 12.90 5.66
N LEU A 94 -20.85 13.99 5.00
CA LEU A 94 -20.08 15.06 5.62
C LEU A 94 -20.91 15.86 6.63
N GLY A 95 -20.27 16.25 7.73
CA GLY A 95 -20.81 17.20 8.70
C GLY A 95 -20.58 18.66 8.29
N ARG A 96 -20.98 19.60 9.15
CA ARG A 96 -20.89 21.04 8.90
C ARG A 96 -19.47 21.62 8.98
N HIS A 97 -18.62 21.03 9.80
CA HIS A 97 -17.27 21.54 10.05
C HIS A 97 -16.26 20.62 9.36
N LEU A 98 -15.62 21.14 8.32
CA LEU A 98 -14.64 20.41 7.52
C LEU A 98 -13.28 21.09 7.65
N CYS A 99 -12.23 20.29 7.63
CA CYS A 99 -10.86 20.74 7.56
C CYS A 99 -10.21 20.12 6.33
N VAL A 100 -9.49 20.93 5.57
CA VAL A 100 -8.66 20.49 4.45
C VAL A 100 -7.24 20.88 4.81
N ASP A 101 -6.34 19.90 4.82
CA ASP A 101 -4.93 20.11 5.10
C ASP A 101 -4.10 19.16 4.23
N GLU A 102 -2.86 19.55 3.99
CA GLU A 102 -1.91 18.77 3.23
C GLU A 102 -1.26 17.67 4.10
N SER A 103 -1.12 16.48 3.52
CA SER A 103 -0.36 15.38 4.13
C SER A 103 0.80 14.96 3.24
N ILE A 104 1.87 14.45 3.85
CA ILE A 104 3.04 13.90 3.15
C ILE A 104 3.10 12.40 3.41
N VAL A 105 2.97 11.61 2.34
CA VAL A 105 3.22 10.17 2.38
C VAL A 105 4.70 9.95 2.07
N ARG A 106 5.47 9.48 3.06
CA ARG A 106 6.91 9.28 2.95
C ARG A 106 7.26 8.44 1.72
N PHE A 107 8.14 8.97 0.88
CA PHE A 107 8.75 8.22 -0.21
C PHE A 107 10.12 8.81 -0.55
N THR A 108 11.13 7.94 -0.66
CA THR A 108 12.53 8.35 -0.90
C THR A 108 13.09 7.74 -2.19
N GLY A 109 12.24 7.12 -3.01
CA GLY A 109 12.63 6.62 -4.33
C GLY A 109 12.71 7.74 -5.37
N ARG A 110 13.06 7.36 -6.60
CA ARG A 110 13.11 8.31 -7.73
C ARG A 110 11.70 8.51 -8.31
N SER A 111 11.13 9.68 -8.12
CA SER A 111 9.89 10.14 -8.75
C SER A 111 10.00 11.65 -8.97
N ASN A 112 9.36 12.16 -10.03
CA ASN A 112 9.35 13.60 -10.31
C ASN A 112 8.33 14.34 -9.44
N GLU A 113 7.39 13.61 -8.82
CA GLU A 113 6.26 14.14 -8.07
C GLU A 113 6.50 14.24 -6.56
N ILE A 114 7.67 13.78 -6.07
CA ILE A 114 8.02 13.92 -4.66
C ILE A 114 8.42 15.36 -4.36
N VAL A 115 7.99 15.85 -3.20
CA VAL A 115 8.34 17.19 -2.72
C VAL A 115 9.12 17.07 -1.41
N THR A 116 9.85 18.12 -1.07
CA THR A 116 10.50 18.25 0.25
C THR A 116 10.03 19.52 0.95
N ILE A 117 9.34 19.35 2.08
CA ILE A 117 8.85 20.43 2.94
C ILE A 117 9.55 20.31 4.30
N LYS A 118 10.58 21.13 4.52
CA LYS A 118 11.48 21.03 5.68
C LYS A 118 10.78 21.16 7.05
N THR A 119 9.61 21.78 7.08
CA THR A 119 8.84 22.03 8.31
C THR A 119 7.95 20.85 8.72
N LYS A 120 7.76 19.83 7.87
CA LYS A 120 6.94 18.65 8.18
C LYS A 120 7.79 17.58 8.89
N PRO A 121 7.22 16.79 9.83
CA PRO A 121 7.94 15.70 10.51
C PRO A 121 8.50 14.66 9.55
N THR A 122 7.75 14.37 8.48
CA THR A 122 8.23 13.61 7.32
C THR A 122 8.43 14.62 6.18
N PRO A 123 9.67 15.09 5.95
CA PRO A 123 9.88 16.21 5.04
C PRO A 123 9.76 15.82 3.57
N THR A 124 10.10 14.59 3.19
CA THR A 124 10.20 14.16 1.79
C THR A 124 9.21 13.04 1.47
N GLY A 125 8.43 13.22 0.41
CA GLY A 125 7.46 12.23 -0.06
C GLY A 125 6.45 12.78 -1.05
N TYR A 126 5.39 12.01 -1.32
CA TYR A 126 4.26 12.48 -2.11
C TYR A 126 3.38 13.40 -1.27
N LYS A 127 3.10 14.59 -1.78
CA LYS A 127 2.13 15.51 -1.19
C LYS A 127 0.73 15.16 -1.66
N ILE A 128 -0.19 15.01 -0.71
CA ILE A 128 -1.60 14.75 -0.93
C ILE A 128 -2.45 15.84 -0.26
N TRP A 129 -3.65 16.06 -0.80
CA TRP A 129 -4.62 17.06 -0.37
C TRP A 129 -5.97 16.40 -0.04
#